data_AF-A0A538NGA8-F1
#
_entry.id   AF-A0A538NGA8-F1
#
_cell.length_a   1.000
_cell.length_b   1.000
_cell.length_c   1.000
_cell.angle_alpha   90.00
_cell.angle_beta   90.00
_cell.angle_gamma   90.00
#
_symmetry.space_group_name_H-M   'P 1'
#
loop_
_entity.id
_entity.type
_entity.pdbx_description
1 polymer ?
#
loop_
_entity_poly.entity_id
_entity_poly.type
_entity_poly.pdbx_seq_one_letter_code
_entity_poly.pdbx_strand_id
1 'polypeptide(L)'
;MTREEIILSHIKRDGLGLEIGAGCAPVAPKKQGFRVHVLDHCDKKALIEKYRRHEGNIENIEEVDFVWDGRSYTELIGRRHIYDWIIGSHVLEHTTDLIGFLNDCDSLLKKDGVLSLAVPDKRYCFDRFRARHRRRARNPQKIHSAGIAAEYFLTVVSKVRPDCLGREEKR
;
A
#
# COMPACT_ATOMS: atom_id res chain seq x y z
N MET A 1 -9.92 8.87 -15.26
CA MET A 1 -9.98 7.83 -14.21
C MET A 1 -8.94 8.13 -13.17
N THR A 2 -9.32 8.19 -11.89
CA THR A 2 -8.39 8.33 -10.76
C THR A 2 -7.73 6.99 -10.46
N ARG A 3 -6.68 7.00 -9.62
CA ARG A 3 -5.97 5.78 -9.19
C ARG A 3 -6.94 4.81 -8.51
N GLU A 4 -7.79 5.34 -7.64
CA GLU A 4 -8.78 4.60 -6.88
C GLU A 4 -9.78 3.92 -7.80
N GLU A 5 -10.28 4.64 -8.83
CA GLU A 5 -11.21 4.07 -9.81
C GLU A 5 -10.60 2.88 -10.57
N ILE A 6 -9.30 2.93 -10.89
CA ILE A 6 -8.60 1.83 -11.55
C ILE A 6 -8.48 0.63 -10.60
N ILE A 7 -8.03 0.85 -9.36
CA ILE A 7 -7.84 -0.23 -8.37
C ILE A 7 -9.16 -0.92 -8.05
N LEU A 8 -10.25 -0.16 -7.99
CA LEU A 8 -11.59 -0.65 -7.65
C LEU A 8 -12.38 -1.22 -8.85
N SER A 9 -11.89 -1.04 -10.09
CA SER A 9 -12.64 -1.36 -11.32
C SER A 9 -13.10 -2.82 -11.46
N HIS A 10 -12.38 -3.75 -10.84
CA HIS A 10 -12.63 -5.19 -10.94
C HIS A 10 -13.05 -5.84 -9.62
N ILE A 11 -13.26 -5.07 -8.55
CA ILE A 11 -13.60 -5.63 -7.24
C ILE A 11 -15.12 -5.71 -7.03
N LYS A 12 -15.58 -6.75 -6.34
CA LYS A 12 -16.96 -6.88 -5.87
C LYS A 12 -17.13 -6.06 -4.58
N ARG A 13 -17.75 -4.87 -4.69
CA ARG A 13 -17.85 -3.91 -3.56
C ARG A 13 -18.65 -4.45 -2.37
N ASP A 14 -19.58 -5.36 -2.61
CA ASP A 14 -20.39 -6.07 -1.63
C ASP A 14 -19.68 -7.29 -0.99
N GLY A 15 -18.57 -7.72 -1.62
CA GLY A 15 -17.70 -8.80 -1.15
C GLY A 15 -16.81 -8.40 0.02
N LEU A 16 -16.28 -9.42 0.71
CA LEU A 16 -15.32 -9.23 1.79
C LEU A 16 -13.92 -9.04 1.20
N GLY A 17 -13.26 -7.95 1.56
CA GLY A 17 -11.93 -7.61 1.08
C GLY A 17 -10.83 -7.62 2.14
N LEU A 18 -9.60 -7.66 1.67
CA LEU A 18 -8.40 -7.37 2.47
C LEU A 18 -7.66 -6.19 1.81
N GLU A 19 -7.36 -5.15 2.58
CA GLU A 19 -6.46 -4.08 2.15
C GLU A 19 -5.16 -4.16 2.95
N ILE A 20 -4.06 -4.41 2.24
CA ILE A 20 -2.71 -4.53 2.79
C ILE A 20 -2.01 -3.18 2.58
N GLY A 21 -1.55 -2.57 3.66
CA GLY A 21 -0.82 -1.29 3.64
C GLY A 21 -1.71 -0.07 3.40
N ALA A 22 -2.88 -0.01 4.03
CA ALA A 22 -3.83 1.09 3.85
C ALA A 22 -3.28 2.45 4.33
N GLY A 23 -2.47 2.46 5.40
CA GLY A 23 -1.84 3.67 5.93
C GLY A 23 -2.83 4.83 6.17
N CYS A 24 -2.48 6.02 5.68
CA CYS A 24 -3.31 7.23 5.78
C CYS A 24 -4.15 7.53 4.52
N ALA A 25 -4.14 6.64 3.53
CA ALA A 25 -4.85 6.82 2.26
C ALA A 25 -5.47 5.49 1.79
N PRO A 26 -6.43 4.93 2.55
CA PRO A 26 -7.11 3.70 2.18
C PRO A 26 -7.84 3.86 0.84
N VAL A 27 -7.73 2.84 -0.01
CA VAL A 27 -8.40 2.77 -1.31
C VAL A 27 -9.84 2.26 -1.16
N ALA A 28 -10.09 1.38 -0.20
CA ALA A 28 -11.42 0.84 0.09
C ALA A 28 -11.85 1.13 1.55
N PRO A 29 -12.00 2.41 1.95
CA PRO A 29 -12.25 2.77 3.35
C PRO A 29 -13.57 2.22 3.88
N LYS A 30 -13.56 1.73 5.13
CA LYS A 30 -14.76 1.23 5.83
C LYS A 30 -15.85 2.30 5.90
N LYS A 31 -15.46 3.57 6.06
CA LYS A 31 -16.37 4.73 6.06
C LYS A 31 -17.20 4.89 4.77
N GLN A 32 -16.73 4.35 3.64
CA GLN A 32 -17.47 4.35 2.38
C GLN A 32 -18.34 3.09 2.17
N GLY A 33 -18.49 2.27 3.21
CA GLY A 33 -19.34 1.07 3.18
C GLY A 33 -18.63 -0.20 2.71
N PHE A 34 -17.32 -0.17 2.50
CA PHE A 34 -16.56 -1.37 2.15
C PHE A 34 -16.48 -2.34 3.32
N ARG A 35 -16.74 -3.61 3.04
CA ARG A 35 -16.48 -4.72 3.98
C ARG A 35 -15.03 -5.16 3.80
N VAL A 36 -14.12 -4.50 4.51
CA VAL A 36 -12.68 -4.71 4.35
C VAL A 36 -12.01 -5.03 5.69
N HIS A 37 -11.08 -5.98 5.67
CA HIS A 37 -10.07 -6.11 6.71
C HIS A 37 -8.82 -5.33 6.33
N VAL A 38 -8.25 -4.60 7.27
CA VAL A 38 -7.02 -3.81 7.07
C VAL A 38 -5.86 -4.56 7.71
N LEU A 39 -4.81 -4.80 6.93
CA LEU A 39 -3.55 -5.37 7.39
C LEU A 39 -2.44 -4.34 7.21
N ASP A 40 -1.74 -4.01 8.29
CA ASP A 40 -0.63 -3.05 8.25
C ASP A 40 0.53 -3.51 9.15
N HIS A 41 1.70 -2.88 9.00
CA HIS A 41 2.91 -3.19 9.79
C HIS A 41 2.83 -2.75 11.25
N CYS A 42 1.89 -1.85 11.58
CA CYS A 42 1.65 -1.39 12.94
C CYS A 42 0.18 -1.05 13.17
N ASP A 43 -0.20 -0.92 14.44
CA ASP A 43 -1.57 -0.57 14.80
C ASP A 43 -1.91 0.89 14.43
N LYS A 44 -3.20 1.21 14.48
CA LYS A 44 -3.71 2.55 14.17
C LYS A 44 -3.05 3.66 15.01
N LYS A 45 -2.76 3.42 16.29
CA LYS A 45 -2.15 4.44 17.15
C LYS A 45 -0.73 4.75 16.70
N ALA A 46 0.04 3.72 16.36
CA ALA A 46 1.38 3.84 15.82
C ALA A 46 1.36 4.48 14.42
N LEU A 47 0.39 4.13 13.56
CA LEU A 47 0.19 4.80 12.27
C LEU A 47 -0.11 6.29 12.45
N ILE A 48 -1.03 6.64 13.36
CA ILE A 48 -1.37 8.03 13.69
C ILE A 48 -0.11 8.80 14.11
N GLU A 49 0.69 8.25 15.02
CA GLU A 49 1.91 8.93 15.50
C GLU A 49 2.96 9.05 14.39
N LYS A 50 3.12 8.01 13.56
CA LYS A 50 4.01 8.04 12.39
C LYS A 50 3.61 9.15 11.42
N TYR A 51 2.33 9.28 11.11
CA TYR A 51 1.82 10.29 10.17
C TYR A 51 1.55 11.65 10.80
N ARG A 52 1.66 11.80 12.12
CA ARG A 52 1.42 13.07 12.84
C ARG A 52 2.32 14.23 12.39
N ARG A 53 3.52 13.89 11.91
CA ARG A 53 4.52 14.85 11.40
C ARG A 53 4.50 15.01 9.88
N HIS A 54 3.59 14.31 9.20
CA HIS A 54 3.45 14.33 7.75
C HIS A 54 2.08 14.91 7.37
N GLU A 55 1.94 15.46 6.17
CA GLU A 55 0.66 15.99 5.65
C GLU A 55 -0.38 14.88 5.34
N GLY A 56 -0.21 13.69 5.92
CA GLY A 56 -1.16 12.60 5.80
C GLY A 56 -2.44 12.94 6.56
N ASN A 57 -3.60 12.68 5.96
CA ASN A 57 -4.86 12.90 6.64
C ASN A 57 -5.10 11.79 7.67
N ILE A 58 -4.68 12.04 8.90
CA ILE A 58 -4.75 11.12 10.04
C ILE A 58 -6.19 10.61 10.27
N GLU A 59 -7.18 11.44 9.94
CA GLU A 59 -8.60 11.09 10.09
C GLU A 59 -9.03 9.95 9.16
N ASN A 60 -8.26 9.69 8.10
CA ASN A 60 -8.51 8.61 7.14
C ASN A 60 -7.88 7.28 7.56
N ILE A 61 -7.10 7.24 8.65
CA ILE A 61 -6.52 5.98 9.13
C ILE A 61 -7.64 5.10 9.70
N GLU A 62 -7.88 3.99 9.01
CA GLU A 62 -8.87 2.98 9.39
C GLU A 62 -8.40 2.13 10.57
N GLU A 63 -9.33 1.42 11.19
CA GLU A 63 -9.00 0.43 12.21
C GLU A 63 -8.24 -0.75 11.57
N VAL A 64 -7.08 -1.09 12.11
CA VAL A 64 -6.23 -2.19 11.64
C VAL A 64 -6.72 -3.49 12.27
N ASP A 65 -7.15 -4.45 11.43
CA ASP A 65 -7.64 -5.76 11.87
C ASP A 65 -6.50 -6.74 12.11
N PHE A 66 -5.41 -6.61 11.36
CA PHE A 66 -4.24 -7.48 11.47
C PHE A 66 -2.94 -6.67 11.46
N VAL A 67 -2.14 -6.80 12.52
CA VAL A 67 -0.80 -6.22 12.58
C VAL A 67 0.20 -7.27 12.12
N TRP A 68 0.96 -6.97 11.06
CA TRP A 68 1.94 -7.89 10.52
C TRP A 68 3.16 -8.02 11.43
N ASP A 69 3.53 -9.27 11.73
CA ASP A 69 4.63 -9.62 12.65
C ASP A 69 5.76 -10.41 11.96
N GLY A 70 5.74 -10.48 10.62
CA GLY A 70 6.74 -11.18 9.83
C GLY A 70 6.38 -12.62 9.46
N ARG A 71 5.26 -13.17 9.96
CA ARG A 71 4.70 -14.44 9.50
C ARG A 71 4.06 -14.31 8.12
N SER A 72 3.74 -15.45 7.51
CA SER A 72 2.93 -15.48 6.28
C SER A 72 1.53 -14.90 6.55
N TYR A 73 0.91 -14.28 5.54
CA TYR A 73 -0.42 -13.68 5.76
C TYR A 73 -1.48 -14.76 6.01
N THR A 74 -1.30 -15.93 5.40
CA THR A 74 -2.15 -17.10 5.67
C THR A 74 -2.14 -17.48 7.15
N GLU A 75 -0.97 -17.52 7.78
CA GLU A 75 -0.83 -17.84 9.21
C GLU A 75 -1.36 -16.73 10.11
N LEU A 76 -1.11 -15.46 9.75
CA LEU A 76 -1.57 -14.31 10.53
C LEU A 76 -3.11 -14.25 10.59
N ILE A 77 -3.76 -14.48 9.45
CA ILE A 77 -5.22 -14.42 9.32
C ILE A 77 -5.87 -15.71 9.82
N GLY A 78 -5.16 -16.85 9.75
CA GLY A 78 -5.61 -18.14 10.24
C GLY A 78 -6.80 -18.72 9.47
N ARG A 79 -7.11 -18.17 8.29
CA ARG A 79 -8.22 -18.58 7.41
C ARG A 79 -7.75 -18.59 5.97
N ARG A 80 -8.43 -19.36 5.12
CA ARG A 80 -8.12 -19.53 3.70
C ARG A 80 -9.36 -19.32 2.85
N HIS A 81 -9.19 -18.81 1.64
CA HIS A 81 -10.27 -18.62 0.66
C HIS A 81 -11.48 -17.84 1.19
N ILE A 82 -11.24 -16.78 1.97
CA ILE A 82 -12.31 -15.97 2.58
C ILE A 82 -12.56 -14.65 1.87
N TYR A 83 -11.59 -14.15 1.09
CA TYR A 83 -11.68 -12.83 0.48
C TYR A 83 -12.14 -12.91 -0.97
N ASP A 84 -13.07 -12.02 -1.33
CA ASP A 84 -13.53 -11.77 -2.70
C ASP A 84 -12.55 -10.85 -3.44
N TRP A 85 -11.76 -10.06 -2.72
CA TRP A 85 -10.72 -9.23 -3.29
C TRP A 85 -9.61 -8.91 -2.28
N ILE A 86 -8.41 -8.69 -2.78
CA ILE A 86 -7.26 -8.20 -2.01
C ILE A 86 -6.70 -6.98 -2.73
N ILE A 87 -6.52 -5.89 -2.01
CA ILE A 87 -5.84 -4.68 -2.48
C ILE A 87 -4.47 -4.61 -1.81
N GLY A 88 -3.40 -4.50 -2.61
CA GLY A 88 -2.06 -4.23 -2.11
C GLY A 88 -1.58 -2.84 -2.54
N SER A 89 -1.53 -1.91 -1.59
CA SER A 89 -0.96 -0.57 -1.76
C SER A 89 0.33 -0.48 -0.94
N HIS A 90 1.42 0.02 -1.50
CA HIS A 90 2.72 0.15 -0.80
C HIS A 90 3.34 -1.17 -0.28
N VAL A 91 2.92 -2.32 -0.82
CA VAL A 91 3.40 -3.64 -0.35
C VAL A 91 4.69 -4.06 -1.06
N LEU A 92 4.75 -3.86 -2.37
CA LEU A 92 5.86 -4.36 -3.20
C LEU A 92 7.21 -3.69 -2.91
N GLU A 93 7.19 -2.49 -2.34
CA GLU A 93 8.38 -1.75 -1.91
C GLU A 93 8.99 -2.29 -0.60
N HIS A 94 8.20 -3.02 0.18
CA HIS A 94 8.61 -3.59 1.47
C HIS A 94 8.72 -5.12 1.45
N THR A 95 8.17 -5.77 0.42
CA THR A 95 8.23 -7.22 0.26
C THR A 95 9.56 -7.67 -0.36
N THR A 96 10.28 -8.51 0.37
CA THR A 96 11.53 -9.15 -0.12
C THR A 96 11.27 -10.46 -0.87
N ASP A 97 10.13 -11.11 -0.61
CA ASP A 97 9.68 -12.33 -1.29
C ASP A 97 8.33 -12.12 -1.98
N LEU A 98 8.38 -11.70 -3.24
CA LEU A 98 7.19 -11.48 -4.05
C LEU A 98 6.42 -12.78 -4.33
N ILE A 99 7.12 -13.91 -4.45
CA ILE A 99 6.48 -15.19 -4.75
C ILE A 99 5.71 -15.68 -3.53
N GLY A 100 6.31 -15.58 -2.34
CA GLY A 100 5.64 -15.84 -1.07
C GLY A 100 4.39 -14.97 -0.91
N PHE A 101 4.51 -13.66 -1.17
CA PHE A 101 3.38 -12.73 -1.14
C PHE A 101 2.22 -13.16 -2.06
N LEU A 102 2.52 -13.53 -3.31
CA LEU A 102 1.49 -13.94 -4.27
C LEU A 102 0.83 -15.26 -3.87
N ASN A 103 1.61 -16.23 -3.36
CA ASN A 103 1.09 -17.51 -2.87
C ASN A 103 0.18 -17.34 -1.64
N ASP A 104 0.53 -16.40 -0.75
CA ASP A 104 -0.31 -16.03 0.39
C ASP A 104 -1.61 -15.39 -0.09
N CYS A 105 -1.53 -14.45 -1.05
CA CYS A 105 -2.73 -13.83 -1.62
C CYS A 105 -3.65 -14.86 -2.27
N ASP A 106 -3.11 -15.78 -3.07
CA ASP A 106 -3.87 -16.88 -3.69
C ASP A 106 -4.53 -17.79 -2.64
N SER A 107 -3.81 -18.09 -1.55
CA SER A 107 -4.31 -18.88 -0.43
C SER A 107 -5.47 -18.22 0.32
N LEU A 108 -5.51 -16.90 0.34
CA LEU A 108 -6.52 -16.09 1.03
C LEU A 108 -7.73 -15.77 0.14
N LEU A 109 -7.54 -15.69 -1.17
CA LEU A 109 -8.57 -15.40 -2.15
C LEU A 109 -9.49 -16.61 -2.40
N LYS A 110 -10.77 -16.34 -2.60
CA LYS A 110 -11.72 -17.31 -3.17
C LYS A 110 -11.34 -17.62 -4.62
N LYS A 111 -11.92 -18.70 -5.16
CA LYS A 111 -11.69 -19.17 -6.54
C LYS A 111 -11.88 -18.09 -7.62
N ASP A 112 -12.81 -17.16 -7.41
CA ASP A 112 -13.10 -16.04 -8.31
C ASP A 112 -12.72 -14.68 -7.69
N GLY A 113 -11.77 -14.70 -6.76
CA GLY A 113 -11.30 -13.53 -6.04
C GLY A 113 -10.32 -12.70 -6.89
N VAL A 114 -10.30 -11.39 -6.66
CA VAL A 114 -9.46 -10.46 -7.43
C VAL A 114 -8.32 -9.91 -6.59
N LEU A 115 -7.09 -10.05 -7.08
CA LEU A 115 -5.93 -9.34 -6.55
C LEU A 115 -5.70 -8.05 -7.34
N SER A 116 -5.80 -6.90 -6.68
CA SER A 116 -5.55 -5.58 -7.25
C SER A 116 -4.30 -4.96 -6.61
N LEU A 117 -3.22 -4.82 -7.39
CA LEU A 117 -1.94 -4.32 -6.88
C LEU A 117 -1.63 -2.95 -7.46
N ALA A 118 -1.33 -2.03 -6.55
CA ALA A 118 -1.01 -0.67 -6.90
C ALA A 118 0.53 -0.51 -6.92
N VAL A 119 1.15 -0.98 -8.02
CA VAL A 119 2.61 -1.07 -8.17
C VAL A 119 3.22 0.28 -8.56
N PRO A 120 4.26 0.77 -7.85
CA PRO A 120 5.00 1.96 -8.26
C PRO A 120 5.71 1.73 -9.62
N ASP A 121 5.61 2.69 -10.53
CA ASP A 121 6.25 2.60 -11.84
C ASP A 121 7.78 2.81 -11.72
N LYS A 122 8.56 1.77 -12.04
CA LYS A 122 10.04 1.81 -12.06
C LYS A 122 10.66 2.99 -12.82
N ARG A 123 9.95 3.59 -13.79
CA ARG A 123 10.45 4.72 -14.59
C ARG A 123 10.46 6.03 -13.80
N TYR A 124 9.64 6.10 -12.75
CA TYR A 124 9.46 7.27 -11.90
C TYR A 124 9.81 7.00 -10.42
N CYS A 125 10.11 5.74 -10.06
CA CYS A 125 10.59 5.32 -8.74
C CYS A 125 12.10 4.99 -8.71
N PHE A 126 12.67 4.81 -7.52
CA PHE A 126 14.12 4.62 -7.27
C PHE A 126 14.77 3.43 -8.01
N ASP A 127 13.97 2.53 -8.58
CA ASP A 127 14.42 1.47 -9.49
C ASP A 127 15.04 1.98 -10.79
N ARG A 128 14.81 3.26 -11.16
CA ARG A 128 15.51 3.94 -12.27
C ARG A 128 17.03 3.94 -12.12
N PHE A 129 17.54 3.98 -10.89
CA PHE A 129 18.98 3.93 -10.60
C PHE A 129 19.51 2.53 -10.30
N ARG A 130 18.64 1.50 -10.29
CA ARG A 130 19.08 0.12 -10.15
C ARG A 130 19.62 -0.36 -11.50
N ALA A 131 20.94 -0.52 -11.57
CA ALA A 131 21.60 -1.11 -12.72
C ALA A 131 20.95 -2.45 -13.09
N ARG A 132 20.69 -2.69 -14.38
CA ARG A 132 20.16 -3.97 -14.89
C ARG A 132 21.19 -5.08 -14.59
N HIS A 133 21.11 -5.70 -13.43
CA HIS A 133 21.91 -6.87 -13.12
C HIS A 133 21.24 -8.12 -13.70
N ARG A 134 21.80 -8.63 -14.79
CA ARG A 134 21.56 -10.01 -15.24
C ARG A 134 22.38 -10.93 -14.33
N ARG A 135 21.93 -11.21 -13.10
CA ARG A 135 22.58 -12.21 -12.22
C ARG A 135 21.57 -13.04 -11.41
N ARG A 136 21.91 -14.33 -11.37
CA ARG A 136 21.26 -15.48 -10.73
C ARG A 136 20.94 -15.18 -9.25
N ALA A 137 19.75 -15.59 -8.82
CA ALA A 137 19.23 -15.39 -7.47
C ALA A 137 20.19 -15.88 -6.37
N ARG A 138 20.61 -14.94 -5.51
CA ARG A 138 20.87 -15.11 -4.07
C ARG A 138 21.30 -13.75 -3.50
N ASN A 139 20.50 -13.17 -2.61
CA ASN A 139 20.98 -12.11 -1.72
C ASN A 139 20.24 -12.15 -0.36
N PRO A 140 20.95 -12.29 0.78
CA PRO A 140 20.35 -12.37 2.11
C PRO A 140 20.41 -11.03 2.87
N GLN A 141 20.10 -9.90 2.24
CA GLN A 141 20.21 -8.60 2.92
C GLN A 141 18.88 -8.15 3.54
N LYS A 142 18.89 -8.06 4.88
CA LYS A 142 17.82 -7.57 5.78
C LYS A 142 17.99 -6.11 6.19
N ILE A 143 18.61 -5.25 5.38
CA ILE A 143 18.82 -3.83 5.75
C ILE A 143 18.38 -2.94 4.58
N HIS A 144 17.45 -2.02 4.86
CA HIS A 144 16.95 -1.03 3.90
C HIS A 144 18.08 -0.05 3.52
N SER A 145 18.21 0.27 2.24
CA SER A 145 19.18 1.27 1.78
C SER A 145 18.66 2.69 2.04
N ALA A 146 19.58 3.65 2.25
CA ALA A 146 19.24 5.05 2.51
C ALA A 146 18.35 5.70 1.42
N GLY A 147 18.34 5.15 0.20
CA GLY A 147 17.43 5.57 -0.87
C GLY A 147 15.96 5.27 -0.59
N ILE A 148 15.65 4.17 0.12
CA ILE A 148 14.29 3.82 0.56
C ILE A 148 13.79 4.81 1.61
N ALA A 149 14.67 5.28 2.50
CA ALA A 149 14.33 6.32 3.47
C ALA A 149 14.10 7.68 2.79
N ALA A 150 14.84 8.01 1.73
CA ALA A 150 14.67 9.28 1.00
C ALA A 150 13.35 9.34 0.22
N GLU A 151 12.83 8.23 -0.30
CA GLU A 151 11.53 8.16 -0.98
C GLU A 151 10.36 8.40 -0.02
N TYR A 152 10.47 7.97 1.24
CA TYR A 152 9.55 8.31 2.33
C TYR A 152 9.46 9.84 2.52
N PHE A 153 10.60 10.53 2.46
CA PHE A 153 10.64 11.99 2.57
C PHE A 153 10.15 12.70 1.30
N LEU A 154 10.47 12.19 0.10
CA LEU A 154 10.14 12.86 -1.16
C LEU A 154 8.67 12.72 -1.56
N THR A 155 8.05 11.56 -1.34
CA THR A 155 6.64 11.33 -1.68
C THR A 155 5.71 12.11 -0.74
N VAL A 156 6.13 12.36 0.50
CA VAL A 156 5.42 13.25 1.43
C VAL A 156 5.55 14.73 1.01
N VAL A 157 6.68 15.13 0.41
CA VAL A 157 6.97 16.52 0.06
C VAL A 157 6.42 16.93 -1.32
N SER A 158 6.18 16.00 -2.24
CA SER A 158 5.77 16.35 -3.61
C SER A 158 4.29 16.76 -3.77
N LYS A 159 3.57 17.03 -2.68
CA LYS A 159 2.23 17.65 -2.74
C LYS A 159 2.25 19.15 -2.39
N VAL A 160 3.35 19.85 -2.62
CA VAL A 160 3.29 21.31 -2.83
C VAL A 160 2.99 21.55 -4.30
N ARG A 161 1.75 21.98 -4.62
CA ARG A 161 1.46 22.58 -5.93
C ARG A 161 2.24 23.89 -6.01
N PRO A 162 3.13 24.10 -7.00
CA PRO A 162 3.42 25.45 -7.44
C PRO A 162 2.21 25.93 -8.23
N ASP A 163 1.75 27.14 -7.94
CA ASP A 163 1.05 28.08 -8.85
C ASP A 163 -0.05 28.83 -8.10
N CYS A 164 0.33 30.00 -7.56
CA CYS A 164 -0.48 31.22 -7.56
C CYS A 164 0.43 32.40 -7.14
N LEU A 165 1.45 32.69 -7.97
CA LEU A 165 2.13 33.98 -7.98
C LEU A 165 1.60 34.76 -9.18
N GLY A 166 0.90 35.87 -8.91
CA GLY A 166 0.73 37.00 -9.81
C GLY A 166 -0.64 37.16 -10.49
N ARG A 167 -1.47 38.04 -9.92
CA ARG A 167 -1.97 39.23 -10.62
C ARG A 167 -2.58 40.23 -9.62
N GLU A 168 -1.88 41.35 -9.45
CA GLU A 168 -2.48 42.62 -9.06
C GLU A 168 -3.57 43.00 -10.07
N GLU A 169 -4.72 43.50 -9.62
CA GLU A 169 -5.30 44.73 -10.17
C GLU A 169 -6.40 45.32 -9.26
N LYS A 170 -6.07 46.47 -8.67
CA LYS A 170 -6.89 47.66 -8.40
C LYS A 170 -8.43 47.51 -8.37
N ARG A 171 -9.02 47.75 -7.21
CA ARG A 171 -9.78 48.99 -6.90
C ARG A 171 -10.11 49.10 -5.43
#